data_AF-A0ABD3VX26-F1
#
_entry.id   AF-A0ABD3VX26-F1
#
_cell.length_a   1.000
_cell.length_b   1.000
_cell.length_c   1.000
_cell.angle_alpha   90.00
_cell.angle_beta   90.00
_cell.angle_gamma   90.00
#
_symmetry.space_group_name_H-M   'P 1'
#
loop_
_entity.id
_entity.type
_entity.pdbx_description
1 polymer ?
#
loop_
_entity_poly.entity_id
_entity_poly.type
_entity_poly.pdbx_seq_one_letter_code
_entity_poly.pdbx_strand_id
1 'polypeptide(L)'
;MYTRHLVELYFYMDFTYDEIAMILSIKHNMTISVRHLKRKLHELNLTRRKGYSDLDTVLSFIEYPWMCQKCLLNGLKVKKEDIRFMLRMLDPQGVKLRQRRCLRRQQYLSKGPNY
;
A
#
# COMPACT_ATOMS: atom_id res chain seq x y z
N MET A 1 22.84 22.24 0.06
CA MET A 1 21.56 21.93 -0.63
C MET A 1 21.66 20.86 -1.72
N TYR A 2 22.83 20.59 -2.31
CA TYR A 2 23.03 19.63 -3.42
C TYR A 2 22.56 18.19 -3.18
N THR A 3 22.56 17.69 -1.94
CA THR A 3 22.20 16.30 -1.64
C THR A 3 20.77 15.92 -2.05
N ARG A 4 19.82 16.87 -2.01
CA ARG A 4 18.39 16.59 -2.30
C ARG A 4 18.18 16.39 -3.79
N HIS A 5 18.73 17.30 -4.59
CA HIS A 5 18.61 17.25 -6.05
C HIS A 5 19.27 16.01 -6.66
N LEU A 6 20.42 15.58 -6.13
CA LEU A 6 21.07 14.34 -6.57
C LEU A 6 20.25 13.10 -6.23
N VAL A 7 19.66 13.06 -5.03
CA VAL A 7 18.77 11.97 -4.61
C VAL A 7 17.53 11.91 -5.50
N GLU A 8 16.93 13.05 -5.84
CA GLU A 8 15.81 13.14 -6.80
C GLU A 8 16.21 12.61 -8.17
N LEU A 9 17.31 13.10 -8.73
CA LEU A 9 17.78 12.72 -10.06
C LEU A 9 18.01 11.22 -10.17
N TYR A 10 18.72 10.62 -9.21
CA TYR A 10 18.96 9.17 -9.21
C TYR A 10 17.70 8.36 -8.91
N PHE A 11 16.76 8.91 -8.15
CA PHE A 11 15.46 8.28 -7.94
C PHE A 11 14.62 8.25 -9.22
N TYR A 12 14.64 9.33 -10.02
CA TYR A 12 13.95 9.39 -11.31
C TYR A 12 14.59 8.53 -12.39
N MET A 13 15.89 8.22 -12.27
CA MET A 13 16.58 7.22 -13.10
C MET A 13 16.26 5.77 -12.72
N ASP A 14 15.29 5.55 -11.81
CA ASP A 14 14.81 4.25 -11.32
C ASP A 14 15.90 3.33 -10.70
N PHE A 15 17.04 3.90 -10.27
CA PHE A 15 18.03 3.16 -9.48
C PHE A 15 17.44 2.65 -8.16
N THR A 16 17.90 1.50 -7.68
CA THR A 16 17.55 0.93 -6.37
C THR A 16 18.10 1.78 -5.22
N TYR A 17 17.61 1.57 -3.99
CA TYR A 17 18.11 2.38 -2.85
C TYR A 17 19.60 2.14 -2.57
N ASP A 18 20.07 0.91 -2.76
CA ASP A 18 21.46 0.53 -2.51
C ASP A 18 22.39 1.13 -3.59
N GLU A 19 21.97 1.10 -4.86
CA GLU A 19 22.69 1.76 -5.97
C GLU A 19 22.76 3.27 -5.77
N ILE A 20 21.67 3.92 -5.37
CA ILE A 20 21.69 5.37 -5.08
C ILE A 20 22.68 5.68 -3.96
N ALA A 21 22.70 4.90 -2.88
CA ALA A 21 23.64 5.09 -1.78
C ALA A 21 25.10 4.89 -2.25
N MET A 22 25.35 3.89 -3.10
CA MET A 22 26.67 3.60 -3.66
C MET A 22 27.15 4.72 -4.61
N ILE A 23 26.29 5.19 -5.52
CA ILE A 23 26.62 6.27 -6.47
C ILE A 23 26.91 7.58 -5.72
N LEU A 24 26.14 7.89 -4.68
CA LEU A 24 26.39 9.05 -3.82
C LEU A 24 27.74 8.94 -3.11
N SER A 25 28.12 7.73 -2.67
CA SER A 25 29.41 7.51 -2.04
C SER A 25 30.58 7.62 -3.02
N ILE A 26 30.47 7.04 -4.22
CA ILE A 26 31.59 6.94 -5.19
C ILE A 26 31.75 8.22 -6.00
N LYS A 27 30.66 8.78 -6.54
CA LYS A 27 30.74 9.94 -7.45
C LYS A 27 30.73 11.28 -6.73
N HIS A 28 30.11 11.34 -5.55
CA HIS A 28 29.90 12.59 -4.81
C HIS A 28 30.60 12.63 -3.46
N ASN A 29 31.34 11.58 -3.09
CA ASN A 29 32.00 11.43 -1.78
C ASN A 29 31.05 11.64 -0.58
N MET A 30 29.78 11.27 -0.74
CA MET A 30 28.73 11.39 0.27
C MET A 30 28.34 10.02 0.81
N THR A 31 28.84 9.69 2.00
CA THR A 31 28.47 8.45 2.68
C THR A 31 27.11 8.61 3.37
N ILE A 32 26.08 7.94 2.84
CA ILE A 32 24.73 7.97 3.39
C ILE A 32 24.25 6.53 3.60
N SER A 33 23.75 6.23 4.80
CA SER A 33 23.13 4.94 5.05
C SER A 33 21.78 4.83 4.32
N VAL A 34 21.42 3.63 3.90
CA VAL A 34 20.14 3.36 3.21
C VAL A 34 18.94 3.84 4.04
N ARG A 35 19.01 3.76 5.37
CA ARG A 35 17.98 4.28 6.28
C ARG A 35 17.84 5.80 6.15
N HIS A 36 18.96 6.53 6.12
CA HIS A 36 18.96 7.98 5.96
C HIS A 36 18.48 8.37 4.56
N LEU A 37 18.88 7.62 3.52
CA LEU A 37 18.37 7.82 2.15
C LEU A 37 16.84 7.67 2.09
N LYS A 38 16.29 6.59 2.67
CA LYS A 38 14.84 6.36 2.74
C LYS A 38 14.11 7.48 3.48
N ARG A 39 14.68 8.00 4.57
CA ARG A 39 14.13 9.15 5.31
C ARG A 39 14.10 10.40 4.43
N LYS A 40 15.18 10.71 3.70
CA LYS A 40 15.21 11.85 2.77
C LYS A 40 14.19 11.70 1.64
N LEU A 41 14.05 10.50 1.07
CA LEU A 41 13.04 10.24 0.04
C LEU A 41 11.62 10.44 0.56
N HIS A 42 11.35 10.04 1.81
CA HIS A 42 10.08 10.31 2.47
C HIS A 42 9.83 11.82 2.69
N GLU A 43 10.83 12.58 3.14
CA GLU A 43 10.74 14.06 3.24
C GLU A 43 10.44 14.73 1.89
N LEU A 44 10.91 14.13 0.79
CA LEU A 44 10.69 14.60 -0.58
C LEU A 44 9.42 14.05 -1.23
N ASN A 45 8.59 13.29 -0.50
CA ASN A 45 7.41 12.58 -1.02
C ASN A 45 7.69 11.65 -2.22
N LEU A 46 8.93 11.19 -2.36
CA LEU A 46 9.35 10.29 -3.44
C LEU A 46 9.14 8.84 -3.02
N THR A 47 8.15 8.18 -3.62
CA THR A 47 7.83 6.78 -3.33
C THR A 47 7.79 5.96 -4.61
N ARG A 48 8.37 4.74 -4.57
CA ARG A 48 8.41 3.85 -5.75
C ARG A 48 7.10 3.10 -6.01
N ARG A 49 6.09 3.27 -5.16
CA ARG A 49 4.78 2.64 -5.36
C ARG A 49 4.03 3.39 -6.47
N LYS A 50 4.32 3.03 -7.73
CA LYS A 50 3.64 3.53 -8.93
C LYS A 50 2.48 2.57 -9.30
N GLY A 51 1.37 3.13 -9.80
CA GLY A 51 0.24 2.37 -10.37
C GLY A 51 -0.69 1.74 -9.34
N TYR A 52 -1.34 2.56 -8.52
CA TYR A 52 -2.52 2.09 -7.80
C TYR A 52 -3.63 1.81 -8.81
N SER A 53 -4.32 0.69 -8.64
CA SER A 53 -5.50 0.37 -9.43
C SER A 53 -6.58 1.41 -9.19
N ASP A 54 -7.31 1.74 -10.25
CA ASP A 54 -8.39 2.70 -10.19
C ASP A 54 -9.45 2.28 -9.17
N LEU A 55 -9.98 3.25 -8.43
CA LEU A 55 -10.87 3.00 -7.30
C LEU A 55 -12.20 2.38 -7.76
N ASP A 56 -12.70 2.76 -8.94
CA ASP A 56 -13.92 2.17 -9.52
C ASP A 56 -13.73 0.69 -9.88
N THR A 57 -12.56 0.34 -10.41
CA THR A 57 -12.20 -1.06 -10.70
C THR A 57 -12.07 -1.88 -9.41
N VAL A 58 -11.57 -1.27 -8.34
CA VAL A 58 -11.51 -1.92 -7.03
C VAL A 58 -12.91 -2.07 -6.46
N LEU A 59 -13.78 -1.06 -6.61
CA LEU A 59 -15.15 -1.01 -6.10
C LEU A 59 -16.03 -2.12 -6.68
N SER A 60 -15.92 -2.39 -7.98
CA SER A 60 -16.63 -3.49 -8.63
C SER A 60 -16.19 -4.87 -8.13
N PHE A 61 -14.94 -5.00 -7.65
CA PHE A 61 -14.41 -6.23 -7.07
C PHE A 61 -14.81 -6.46 -5.60
N ILE A 62 -15.48 -5.50 -4.98
CA ILE A 62 -15.78 -5.53 -3.54
C ILE A 62 -16.95 -6.45 -3.23
N GLU A 63 -16.61 -7.67 -2.84
CA GLU A 63 -17.53 -8.62 -2.20
C GLU A 63 -16.88 -9.19 -0.93
N TYR A 64 -17.05 -8.51 0.22
CA TYR A 64 -16.86 -9.01 1.60
C TYR A 64 -15.48 -9.67 1.99
N PRO A 65 -15.25 -9.97 3.29
CA PRO A 65 -14.24 -9.41 4.19
C PRO A 65 -12.73 -9.70 3.92
N TRP A 66 -12.36 -10.43 2.86
CA TRP A 66 -10.98 -10.80 2.54
C TRP A 66 -10.39 -9.98 1.38
N MET A 67 -10.92 -8.79 1.15
CA MET A 67 -10.74 -8.06 -0.11
C MET A 67 -9.33 -7.54 -0.35
N CYS A 68 -8.59 -7.15 0.69
CA CYS A 68 -7.18 -6.78 0.50
C CYS A 68 -6.41 -7.95 -0.11
N GLN A 69 -6.66 -9.16 0.39
CA GLN A 69 -6.06 -10.39 -0.13
C GLN A 69 -6.60 -10.71 -1.53
N LYS A 70 -7.92 -10.61 -1.76
CA LYS A 70 -8.57 -10.84 -3.06
C LYS A 70 -8.03 -9.89 -4.14
N CYS A 71 -7.90 -8.60 -3.83
CA CYS A 71 -7.33 -7.60 -4.75
C CYS A 71 -5.89 -7.95 -5.12
N LEU A 72 -5.05 -8.28 -4.13
CA LEU A 72 -3.66 -8.68 -4.36
C LEU A 72 -3.56 -9.94 -5.23
N LEU A 73 -4.39 -10.95 -4.95
CA LEU A 73 -4.45 -12.19 -5.74
C LEU A 73 -4.87 -11.95 -7.20
N ASN A 74 -5.70 -10.93 -7.44
CA ASN A 74 -6.12 -10.52 -8.78
C ASN A 74 -5.19 -9.46 -9.42
N GLY A 75 -4.00 -9.23 -8.84
CA GLY A 75 -3.02 -8.29 -9.38
C GLY A 75 -3.35 -6.80 -9.18
N LEU A 76 -4.40 -6.48 -8.41
CA LEU A 76 -4.76 -5.11 -8.10
C LEU A 76 -3.85 -4.56 -6.99
N LYS A 77 -3.30 -3.38 -7.23
CA LYS A 77 -2.46 -2.65 -6.26
C LYS A 77 -3.31 -1.58 -5.60
N VAL A 78 -3.70 -1.80 -4.35
CA VAL A 78 -4.60 -0.89 -3.63
C VAL A 78 -4.01 -0.52 -2.28
N LYS A 79 -4.20 0.72 -1.81
CA LYS A 79 -3.84 1.06 -0.43
C LYS A 79 -4.83 0.41 0.54
N LYS A 80 -4.33 -0.05 1.68
CA LYS A 80 -5.18 -0.59 2.76
C LYS A 80 -6.17 0.46 3.28
N GLU A 81 -5.80 1.74 3.24
CA GLU A 81 -6.65 2.86 3.65
C GLU A 81 -7.83 3.05 2.71
N ASP A 82 -7.60 3.00 1.39
CA ASP A 82 -8.65 3.11 0.38
C ASP A 82 -9.69 1.98 0.53
N ILE A 83 -9.22 0.72 0.70
CA ILE A 83 -10.11 -0.42 0.96
C ILE A 83 -10.87 -0.23 2.28
N ARG A 84 -10.22 0.27 3.33
CA ARG A 84 -10.88 0.55 4.61
C ARG A 84 -11.96 1.62 4.46
N PHE A 85 -11.72 2.66 3.67
CA PHE A 85 -12.68 3.71 3.39
C PHE A 85 -13.88 3.14 2.62
N MET A 86 -13.62 2.40 1.55
CA MET A 86 -14.66 1.71 0.76
C MET A 86 -15.51 0.77 1.62
N LEU A 87 -14.88 -0.06 2.46
CA LEU A 87 -15.58 -0.95 3.39
C LEU A 87 -16.45 -0.21 4.40
N ARG A 88 -16.01 0.98 4.85
CA ARG A 88 -16.80 1.82 5.75
C ARG A 88 -18.01 2.43 5.04
N MET A 89 -17.89 2.76 3.75
CA MET A 89 -19.03 3.24 2.96
C MET A 89 -20.03 2.12 2.68
N LEU A 90 -19.57 0.90 2.37
CA LEU A 90 -20.43 -0.22 2.02
C LEU A 90 -21.06 -0.93 3.22
N ASP A 91 -20.33 -1.11 4.33
CA ASP A 91 -20.81 -1.78 5.53
C ASP A 91 -20.35 -1.04 6.81
N PRO A 92 -20.90 0.16 7.08
CA PRO A 92 -20.51 0.95 8.25
C PRO A 92 -20.81 0.23 9.57
N GLN A 93 -21.88 -0.58 9.61
CA GLN A 93 -22.27 -1.33 10.80
C GLN A 93 -21.30 -2.47 11.09
N GLY A 94 -20.97 -3.28 10.09
CA GLY A 94 -19.98 -4.36 10.23
C GLY A 94 -18.59 -3.84 10.58
N VAL A 95 -18.19 -2.68 10.04
CA VAL A 95 -16.94 -2.01 10.45
C VAL A 95 -16.98 -1.60 11.92
N LYS A 96 -18.06 -0.97 12.39
CA LYS A 96 -18.24 -0.61 13.82
C LYS A 96 -18.23 -1.84 14.74
N LEU A 97 -18.91 -2.91 14.35
CA LEU A 97 -18.95 -4.16 15.12
C LEU A 97 -17.56 -4.81 15.23
N ARG A 98 -16.81 -4.89 14.12
CA ARG A 98 -15.41 -5.37 14.13
C ARG A 98 -14.50 -4.48 14.98
N GLN A 99 -14.67 -3.15 14.91
CA GLN A 99 -13.93 -2.20 15.73
C GLN A 99 -14.20 -2.39 17.23
N ARG A 100 -15.45 -2.71 17.60
CA ARG A 100 -15.85 -3.08 18.97
C ARG A 100 -15.45 -4.50 19.38
N ARG A 101 -14.81 -5.26 18.48
CA ARG A 101 -14.48 -6.70 18.64
C ARG A 101 -15.71 -7.59 18.87
N CYS A 102 -16.88 -7.15 18.41
CA CYS A 102 -18.14 -7.89 18.46
C CYS A 102 -18.38 -8.62 17.13
N LEU A 103 -17.55 -9.63 16.83
CA LEU A 103 -17.75 -10.45 15.64
C LEU A 103 -19.03 -11.29 15.80
N ARG A 104 -20.01 -11.05 14.94
CA ARG A 104 -21.20 -11.91 14.87
C ARG A 104 -20.86 -13.12 14.00
N ARG A 105 -21.36 -14.28 14.42
CA ARG A 105 -21.23 -15.51 13.64
C ARG A 105 -21.96 -15.33 12.30
N GLN A 106 -21.28 -15.58 11.19
CA GLN A 106 -21.88 -15.55 9.86
C GLN A 106 -23.00 -16.59 9.81
N GLN A 107 -24.18 -16.18 9.32
CA GLN A 107 -25.27 -17.11 9.05
C GLN A 107 -25.07 -17.67 7.64
N TYR A 108 -24.88 -18.99 7.56
CA TYR A 108 -24.81 -19.68 6.28
C TYR A 108 -26.23 -19.92 5.80
N LEU A 109 -26.59 -19.35 4.64
CA LEU A 109 -27.87 -19.60 3.96
C LEU A 109 -27.90 -21.00 3.31
N SER A 110 -26.74 -21.62 3.11
CA SER A 110 -26.65 -22.98 2.59
C SER A 110 -27.24 -23.97 3.60
N LYS A 111 -28.23 -24.72 3.15
CA LYS A 111 -28.71 -25.92 3.84
C LYS A 111 -27.53 -26.86 4.07
N GLY A 112 -27.34 -27.27 5.32
CA GLY A 112 -26.37 -28.31 5.65
C GLY A 112 -26.79 -29.66 5.07
N PRO A 113 -25.93 -30.69 5.12
CA PRO A 113 -26.21 -32.02 4.58
C PRO A 113 -27.42 -32.74 5.19
N ASN A 114 -28.04 -32.19 6.24
CA ASN A 114 -29.21 -32.73 6.93
C ASN A 114 -30.50 -31.90 6.69
N TYR A 115 -30.63 -31.20 5.56
CA TYR A 115 -31.75 -30.31 5.21
C TYR A 115 -32.28 -30.52 3.79
#